data_AF-A0A376TK79-F1
#
_entry.id   AF-A0A376TK79-F1
#
_cell.length_a   1.000
_cell.length_b   1.000
_cell.length_c   1.000
_cell.angle_alpha   90.00
_cell.angle_beta   90.00
_cell.angle_gamma   90.00
#
_symmetry.space_group_name_H-M   'P 1'
#
loop_
_entity.id
_entity.type
_entity.pdbx_description
1 polymer ?
#
loop_
_entity_poly.entity_id
_entity_poly.type
_entity_poly.pdbx_seq_one_letter_code
_entity_poly.pdbx_strand_id
1 'polypeptide(L)'
;MAMEPHASMAVWDGNKLTLWTSNQMIDWCRTDLAKTLKVPVENVRIISPYIGGGFGGKLFLRSDALLAALAARAVKRPVKVMLPRPTIPNNTTHRPATLQHLRIGADQSGKITAISHESWSGNLPGGTPETAVQQSELLYAGRIVIPACGSPRLICRKGTPCVRPAKPPV
;
A
#
# COMPACT_ATOMS: atom_id res chain seq x y z
N MET A 1 -10.91 -8.04 0.99
CA MET A 1 -9.67 -8.63 0.42
C MET A 1 -9.97 -9.09 -1.01
N ALA A 2 -9.04 -8.99 -1.95
CA ALA A 2 -9.26 -9.40 -3.34
C ALA A 2 -9.60 -10.90 -3.48
N MET A 3 -10.52 -11.25 -4.38
CA MET A 3 -10.89 -12.65 -4.64
C MET A 3 -9.77 -13.41 -5.34
N GLU A 4 -9.03 -12.78 -6.24
CA GLU A 4 -7.82 -13.37 -6.82
C GLU A 4 -6.62 -13.18 -5.88
N PRO A 5 -5.92 -14.25 -5.48
CA PRO A 5 -4.65 -14.15 -4.77
C PRO A 5 -3.59 -13.37 -5.56
N HIS A 6 -2.51 -12.97 -4.90
CA HIS A 6 -1.30 -12.54 -5.60
C HIS A 6 -0.66 -13.75 -6.26
N ALA A 7 -0.55 -13.70 -7.58
CA ALA A 7 0.01 -14.76 -8.39
C ALA A 7 0.78 -14.16 -9.56
N SER A 8 1.96 -14.72 -9.80
CA SER A 8 2.86 -14.28 -10.86
C SER A 8 3.51 -15.46 -11.56
N MET A 9 3.73 -15.34 -12.86
CA MET A 9 4.47 -16.29 -13.68
C MET A 9 5.59 -15.56 -14.40
N ALA A 10 6.80 -16.11 -14.35
CA ALA A 10 7.98 -15.51 -14.95
C ALA A 10 8.63 -16.46 -15.95
N VAL A 11 9.12 -15.89 -17.05
CA VAL A 11 9.92 -16.57 -18.07
C VAL A 11 11.11 -15.68 -18.43
N TRP A 12 12.29 -16.27 -18.48
CA TRP A 12 13.50 -15.61 -18.97
C TRP A 12 13.86 -16.15 -20.36
N ASP A 13 14.20 -15.23 -21.25
CA ASP A 13 14.84 -15.49 -22.55
C ASP A 13 16.18 -14.74 -22.58
N GLY A 14 17.26 -15.45 -22.30
CA GLY A 14 18.56 -14.87 -22.00
C GLY A 14 18.45 -13.86 -20.84
N ASN A 15 18.65 -12.58 -21.16
CA ASN A 15 18.57 -11.47 -20.19
C ASN A 15 17.21 -10.77 -20.15
N LYS A 16 16.23 -11.21 -20.96
CA LYS A 16 14.89 -10.60 -21.03
C LYS A 16 13.90 -11.36 -20.16
N LEU A 17 13.24 -10.66 -19.25
CA LEU A 17 12.18 -11.17 -18.39
C LEU A 17 10.81 -10.80 -18.95
N THR A 18 9.96 -11.80 -19.14
CA THR A 18 8.50 -11.60 -19.26
C THR A 18 7.82 -12.09 -17.98
N LEU A 19 7.02 -11.21 -17.38
CA LEU A 19 6.28 -11.47 -16.15
C LEU A 19 4.78 -11.29 -16.39
N TRP A 20 3.99 -12.33 -16.16
CA TRP A 20 2.54 -12.24 -16.03
C TRP A 20 2.20 -12.10 -14.56
N THR A 21 1.49 -11.04 -14.19
CA THR A 21 1.12 -10.78 -12.79
C THR A 21 -0.18 -9.98 -12.74
N SER A 22 -0.87 -10.03 -11.61
CA SER A 22 -2.01 -9.14 -11.35
C SER A 22 -1.51 -7.87 -10.65
N ASN A 23 -1.33 -6.78 -11.40
CA ASN A 23 -0.73 -5.54 -10.89
C ASN A 23 -1.45 -4.27 -11.41
N GLN A 24 -1.70 -3.31 -10.51
CA GLN A 24 -2.45 -2.08 -10.77
C GLN A 24 -1.58 -0.90 -11.23
N MET A 25 -0.25 -0.96 -11.08
CA MET A 25 0.69 0.10 -11.49
C MET A 25 1.89 -0.51 -12.24
N ILE A 26 1.62 -0.91 -13.48
CA ILE A 26 2.53 -1.72 -14.32
C ILE A 26 3.91 -1.07 -14.46
N ASP A 27 3.96 0.24 -14.72
CA ASP A 27 5.22 0.94 -14.99
C ASP A 27 6.12 1.04 -13.74
N TRP A 28 5.53 1.31 -12.58
CA TRP A 28 6.24 1.27 -11.31
C TRP A 28 6.72 -0.14 -10.96
N CYS A 29 5.85 -1.13 -11.12
CA CYS A 29 6.23 -2.53 -10.91
C CYS A 29 7.41 -2.93 -11.80
N ARG A 30 7.40 -2.53 -13.07
CA ARG A 30 8.46 -2.79 -14.05
C ARG A 30 9.78 -2.16 -13.62
N THR A 31 9.74 -0.88 -13.25
CA THR A 31 10.92 -0.11 -12.83
C THR A 31 11.53 -0.68 -11.54
N ASP A 32 10.70 -0.94 -10.52
CA ASP A 32 11.15 -1.51 -9.25
C ASP A 32 11.70 -2.92 -9.42
N LEU A 33 11.07 -3.74 -10.25
CA LEU A 33 11.52 -5.10 -10.52
C LEU A 33 12.88 -5.10 -11.24
N ALA A 34 13.04 -4.27 -12.27
CA ALA A 34 14.29 -4.12 -12.99
C ALA A 34 15.43 -3.68 -12.04
N LYS A 35 15.17 -2.65 -11.23
CA LYS A 35 16.10 -2.15 -10.21
C LYS A 35 16.48 -3.24 -9.20
N THR A 36 15.49 -3.98 -8.69
CA THR A 36 15.69 -5.04 -7.71
C THR A 36 16.51 -6.20 -8.28
N LEU A 37 16.23 -6.60 -9.52
CA LEU A 37 16.93 -7.68 -10.22
C LEU A 37 18.30 -7.27 -10.77
N LYS A 38 18.62 -5.98 -10.73
CA LYS A 38 19.81 -5.35 -11.31
C LYS A 38 19.93 -5.61 -12.81
N VAL A 39 18.83 -5.43 -13.54
CA VAL A 39 18.78 -5.57 -15.00
C VAL A 39 18.27 -4.27 -15.64
N PRO A 40 18.59 -4.00 -16.92
CA PRO A 40 18.00 -2.87 -17.64
C PRO A 40 16.47 -2.96 -17.71
N VAL A 41 15.77 -1.82 -17.63
CA VAL A 41 14.31 -1.77 -17.58
C VAL A 41 13.65 -2.21 -18.89
N GLU A 42 14.33 -2.00 -20.02
CA GLU A 42 13.98 -2.47 -21.36
C GLU A 42 13.98 -4.01 -21.46
N ASN A 43 14.71 -4.68 -20.57
CA ASN A 43 14.71 -6.15 -20.49
C ASN A 43 13.56 -6.70 -19.65
N VAL A 44 12.73 -5.87 -19.03
CA VAL A 44 11.58 -6.31 -18.22
C VAL A 44 10.28 -5.95 -18.93
N ARG A 45 9.49 -6.99 -19.28
CA ARG A 45 8.13 -6.87 -19.80
C ARG A 45 7.14 -7.40 -18.78
N ILE A 46 6.16 -6.56 -18.40
CA ILE A 46 5.06 -6.95 -17.50
C ILE A 46 3.77 -7.06 -18.31
N ILE A 47 3.01 -8.13 -18.06
CA ILE A 47 1.72 -8.42 -18.68
C ILE A 47 0.67 -8.60 -17.56
N SER A 48 -0.31 -7.70 -17.49
CA SER A 48 -1.38 -7.70 -16.48
C SER A 48 -2.74 -7.31 -17.10
N PRO A 49 -3.32 -8.15 -17.98
CA PRO A 49 -4.53 -7.79 -18.72
C PRO A 49 -5.78 -7.72 -17.83
N TYR A 50 -5.86 -8.59 -16.82
CA TYR A 50 -7.01 -8.69 -15.91
C TYR A 50 -6.54 -8.83 -14.47
N ILE A 51 -7.33 -8.31 -13.53
CA ILE A 51 -7.06 -8.35 -12.08
C ILE A 51 -8.36 -8.72 -11.38
N GLY A 52 -8.40 -9.87 -10.69
CA GLY A 52 -9.56 -10.32 -9.92
C GLY A 52 -9.69 -9.62 -8.56
N GLY A 53 -9.61 -8.30 -8.57
CA GLY A 53 -9.60 -7.42 -7.41
C GLY A 53 -8.20 -7.00 -6.98
N GLY A 54 -8.02 -5.71 -6.73
CA GLY A 54 -6.76 -5.11 -6.26
C GLY A 54 -6.92 -4.39 -4.93
N PHE A 55 -7.88 -3.45 -4.85
CA PHE A 55 -8.21 -2.68 -3.64
C PHE A 55 -6.98 -2.03 -2.96
N GLY A 56 -5.97 -1.65 -3.76
CA GLY A 56 -4.70 -1.09 -3.28
C GLY A 56 -3.64 -2.13 -2.88
N GLY A 57 -4.00 -3.40 -2.73
CA GLY A 57 -3.07 -4.47 -2.37
C GLY A 57 -2.18 -4.94 -3.51
N LYS A 58 -2.48 -4.56 -4.76
CA LYS A 58 -1.76 -4.96 -5.98
C LYS A 58 -1.14 -3.76 -6.72
N LEU A 59 -0.88 -2.64 -6.03
CA LEU A 59 -0.28 -1.44 -6.63
C LEU A 59 1.19 -1.68 -7.02
N PHE A 60 2.04 -1.98 -6.04
CA PHE A 60 3.49 -2.01 -6.23
C PHE A 60 4.02 -3.42 -6.46
N LEU A 61 5.34 -3.54 -6.73
CA LEU A 61 6.02 -4.84 -6.78
C LEU A 61 5.78 -5.63 -5.48
N ARG A 62 5.30 -6.87 -5.62
CA ARG A 62 5.03 -7.79 -4.51
C ARG A 62 5.97 -9.00 -4.55
N SER A 63 6.00 -9.75 -3.45
CA SER A 63 6.93 -10.86 -3.26
C SER A 63 6.73 -11.98 -4.28
N ASP A 64 5.50 -12.28 -4.69
CA ASP A 64 5.21 -13.31 -5.70
C ASP A 64 5.88 -13.02 -7.04
N ALA A 65 5.85 -11.76 -7.50
CA ALA A 65 6.49 -11.33 -8.75
C ALA A 65 8.02 -11.48 -8.70
N LEU A 66 8.65 -10.99 -7.62
CA LEU A 66 10.09 -11.07 -7.45
C LEU A 66 10.55 -12.54 -7.30
N LEU A 67 9.84 -13.34 -6.50
CA LEU A 67 10.17 -14.75 -6.28
C LEU A 67 10.02 -15.56 -7.56
N ALA A 68 8.96 -15.33 -8.35
CA ALA A 68 8.79 -15.98 -9.64
C ALA A 68 9.96 -15.66 -10.58
N ALA A 69 10.35 -14.38 -10.67
CA ALA A 69 11.46 -13.95 -11.52
C ALA A 69 12.81 -14.55 -11.09
N LEU A 70 13.13 -14.51 -9.80
CA LEU A 70 14.37 -15.09 -9.27
C LEU A 70 14.42 -16.61 -9.46
N ALA A 71 13.33 -17.30 -9.14
CA ALA A 71 13.23 -18.75 -9.28
C ALA A 71 13.35 -19.17 -10.76
N ALA A 72 12.62 -18.53 -11.68
CA ALA A 72 12.70 -18.82 -13.10
C ALA A 72 14.12 -18.66 -13.66
N ARG A 73 14.86 -17.65 -13.19
CA ARG A 73 16.26 -17.43 -13.57
C ARG A 73 17.17 -18.55 -13.06
N ALA A 74 16.97 -18.97 -11.81
CA ALA A 74 17.78 -20.01 -11.18
C ALA A 74 17.57 -21.38 -11.82
N VAL A 75 16.32 -21.76 -12.09
CA VAL A 75 15.97 -23.09 -12.64
C VAL A 75 15.97 -23.13 -14.17
N LYS A 76 16.14 -21.99 -14.85
CA LYS A 76 16.11 -21.85 -16.31
C LYS A 76 14.83 -22.40 -16.95
N ARG A 77 13.69 -22.26 -16.27
CA ARG A 77 12.37 -22.72 -16.72
C ARG A 77 11.30 -21.72 -16.29
N PRO A 78 10.13 -21.68 -16.96
CA PRO A 78 8.99 -20.93 -16.47
C PRO A 78 8.63 -21.31 -15.03
N VAL A 79 8.41 -20.31 -14.18
CA VAL A 79 7.99 -20.52 -12.79
C VAL A 79 6.74 -19.71 -12.49
N LYS A 80 5.77 -20.34 -11.83
CA LYS A 80 4.59 -19.68 -11.26
C LYS A 80 4.66 -19.70 -9.74
N VAL A 81 4.44 -18.55 -9.12
CA VAL A 81 4.31 -18.38 -7.67
C VAL A 81 2.92 -17.83 -7.38
N MET A 82 2.25 -18.38 -6.37
CA MET A 82 1.01 -17.85 -5.84
C MET A 82 1.11 -17.81 -4.32
N LEU A 83 0.69 -16.71 -3.71
CA LEU A 83 0.59 -16.62 -2.26
C LEU A 83 -0.66 -17.37 -1.77
N PRO A 84 -0.54 -18.35 -0.87
CA PRO A 84 -1.70 -18.97 -0.23
C PRO A 84 -2.50 -17.94 0.55
N ARG A 85 -3.84 -17.99 0.46
CA ARG A 85 -4.76 -17.02 1.10
C ARG A 85 -4.39 -16.66 2.55
N PRO A 86 -4.09 -17.61 3.45
CA PRO A 86 -3.78 -17.30 4.84
C PRO A 86 -2.50 -16.47 5.04
N THR A 87 -1.59 -16.48 4.06
CA THR A 87 -0.31 -15.75 4.14
C THR A 87 -0.42 -14.31 3.65
N ILE A 88 -1.37 -14.02 2.78
CA ILE A 88 -1.49 -12.71 2.11
C ILE A 88 -1.64 -11.55 3.11
N PRO A 89 -2.42 -11.62 4.21
CA PRO A 89 -2.53 -10.50 5.14
C PRO A 89 -1.20 -10.09 5.79
N ASN A 90 -0.26 -11.03 5.95
CA ASN A 90 1.06 -10.76 6.52
C ASN A 90 2.11 -10.42 5.46
N ASN A 91 1.93 -10.87 4.22
CA ASN A 91 2.90 -10.70 3.13
C ASN A 91 2.57 -9.56 2.16
N THR A 92 1.44 -8.89 2.35
CA THR A 92 0.97 -7.82 1.45
C THR A 92 0.51 -6.61 2.23
N THR A 93 0.25 -5.53 1.51
CA THR A 93 -0.21 -4.28 2.12
C THR A 93 -1.70 -4.35 2.42
N HIS A 94 -2.07 -3.79 3.57
CA HIS A 94 -3.45 -3.50 3.94
C HIS A 94 -3.51 -2.08 4.51
N ARG A 95 -4.72 -1.54 4.64
CA ARG A 95 -4.91 -0.23 5.27
C ARG A 95 -4.29 -0.24 6.69
N PRO A 96 -3.50 0.77 7.06
CA PRO A 96 -3.03 0.89 8.43
C PRO A 96 -4.21 1.24 9.33
N ALA A 97 -4.11 0.84 10.61
CA ALA A 97 -5.02 1.36 11.62
C ALA A 97 -4.80 2.87 11.74
N THR A 98 -5.89 3.64 11.85
CA THR A 98 -5.81 5.09 12.06
C THR A 98 -6.50 5.50 13.34
N LEU A 99 -5.97 6.51 14.01
CA LEU A 99 -6.64 7.26 15.06
C LEU A 99 -6.84 8.67 14.53
N GLN A 100 -8.09 9.10 14.42
CA GLN A 100 -8.47 10.39 13.86
C GLN A 100 -9.18 11.21 14.94
N HIS A 101 -8.79 12.48 15.08
CA HIS A 101 -9.43 13.42 15.97
C HIS A 101 -10.00 14.57 15.15
N LEU A 102 -11.32 14.71 15.19
CA LEU A 102 -12.08 15.71 14.45
C LEU A 102 -12.75 16.68 15.41
N ARG A 103 -12.67 17.97 15.09
CA ARG A 103 -13.51 19.01 15.69
C ARG A 103 -14.20 19.76 14.55
N ILE A 104 -15.51 19.93 14.65
CA ILE A 104 -16.33 20.52 13.59
C ILE A 104 -17.08 21.71 14.20
N GLY A 105 -16.95 22.87 13.56
CA GLY A 105 -17.78 24.04 13.83
C GLY A 105 -18.92 24.11 12.81
N ALA A 106 -20.13 24.34 13.29
CA ALA A 106 -21.31 24.56 12.45
C ALA A 106 -22.11 25.77 12.96
N ASP A 107 -22.83 26.43 12.06
CA ASP A 107 -23.77 27.49 12.42
C ASP A 107 -25.13 26.93 12.88
N GLN A 108 -26.08 27.81 13.23
CA GLN A 108 -27.42 27.43 13.69
C GLN A 108 -28.25 26.71 12.61
N SER A 109 -27.90 26.86 11.33
CA SER A 109 -28.54 26.12 10.22
C SER A 109 -27.97 24.72 10.04
N GLY A 110 -26.90 24.38 10.77
CA GLY A 110 -26.18 23.12 10.65
C GLY A 110 -25.10 23.12 9.57
N LYS A 111 -24.83 24.27 8.92
CA LYS A 111 -23.80 24.37 7.89
C LYS A 111 -22.42 24.35 8.55
N ILE A 112 -21.54 23.47 8.06
CA ILE A 112 -20.14 23.39 8.53
C ILE A 112 -19.39 24.67 8.13
N THR A 113 -18.81 25.34 9.12
CA THR A 113 -18.03 26.58 8.96
C THR A 113 -16.54 26.36 9.17
N ALA A 114 -16.15 25.37 9.96
CA ALA A 114 -14.75 24.99 10.16
C ALA A 114 -14.57 23.51 10.51
N ILE A 115 -13.43 22.93 10.11
CA ILE A 115 -13.01 21.58 10.50
C ILE A 115 -11.55 21.61 10.96
N SER A 116 -11.28 21.05 12.13
CA SER A 116 -9.93 20.66 12.58
C SER A 116 -9.81 19.14 12.52
N HIS A 117 -8.87 18.62 11.73
CA HIS A 117 -8.66 17.17 11.59
C HIS A 117 -7.19 16.80 11.81
N GLU A 118 -6.94 15.97 12.82
CA GLU A 118 -5.64 15.37 13.13
C GLU A 118 -5.73 13.85 12.91
N SER A 119 -4.68 13.24 12.33
CA SER A 119 -4.63 11.79 12.10
C SER A 119 -3.26 11.20 12.45
N TRP A 120 -3.32 9.98 12.99
CA TRP A 120 -2.19 9.13 13.26
C TRP A 120 -2.42 7.76 12.64
N SER A 121 -1.40 7.13 12.06
CA SER A 121 -1.51 5.82 11.44
C SER A 121 -0.48 4.82 11.98
N GLY A 122 -0.90 3.56 12.08
CA GLY A 122 -0.05 2.44 12.46
C GLY A 122 0.92 2.11 11.33
N ASN A 123 2.16 2.55 11.48
CA ASN A 123 3.21 2.41 10.47
C ASN A 123 4.43 1.67 11.00
N LEU A 124 5.22 1.10 10.10
CA LEU A 124 6.59 0.67 10.40
C LEU A 124 7.49 1.89 10.70
N PRO A 125 8.57 1.72 11.49
CA PRO A 125 9.55 2.78 11.72
C PRO A 125 10.06 3.38 10.40
N GLY A 126 10.01 4.70 10.26
CA GLY A 126 10.40 5.42 9.05
C GLY A 126 9.40 5.36 7.89
N GLY A 127 8.23 4.72 8.07
CA GLY A 127 7.18 4.66 7.05
C GLY A 127 6.32 5.92 6.98
N THR A 128 5.82 6.25 5.79
CA THR A 128 4.97 7.42 5.52
C THR A 128 3.55 7.25 6.07
N PRO A 129 2.96 8.25 6.76
CA PRO A 129 1.62 8.16 7.33
C PRO A 129 0.53 8.00 6.27
N GLU A 130 -0.56 7.35 6.66
CA GLU A 130 -1.79 7.35 5.88
C GLU A 130 -2.39 8.76 5.86
N THR A 131 -2.70 9.26 4.66
CA THR A 131 -3.17 10.64 4.45
C THR A 131 -4.68 10.77 4.65
N ALA A 132 -5.21 10.18 5.73
CA ALA A 132 -6.66 10.14 6.02
C ALA A 132 -7.31 11.54 6.08
N VAL A 133 -6.53 12.58 6.44
CA VAL A 133 -7.00 13.97 6.53
C VAL A 133 -7.27 14.62 5.17
N GLN A 134 -6.66 14.15 4.07
CA GLN A 134 -6.77 14.80 2.75
C GLN A 134 -8.21 14.85 2.24
N GLN A 135 -9.02 13.84 2.56
CA GLN A 135 -10.41 13.83 2.11
C GLN A 135 -11.26 14.89 2.79
N SER A 136 -10.86 15.38 3.98
CA SER A 136 -11.55 16.49 4.62
C SER A 136 -11.43 17.77 3.79
N GLU A 137 -10.26 18.03 3.22
CA GLU A 137 -9.99 19.19 2.34
C GLU A 137 -10.83 19.19 1.07
N LEU A 138 -11.11 18.00 0.53
CA LEU A 138 -11.76 17.85 -0.76
C LEU A 138 -13.29 17.73 -0.66
N LEU A 139 -13.81 17.16 0.43
CA LEU A 139 -15.21 16.74 0.51
C LEU A 139 -16.11 17.64 1.36
N TYR A 140 -15.55 18.48 2.23
CA TYR A 140 -16.36 19.27 3.18
C TYR A 140 -16.17 20.77 3.01
N ALA A 141 -17.29 21.50 3.13
CA ALA A 141 -17.29 22.95 3.18
C ALA A 141 -16.78 23.48 4.54
N GLY A 142 -16.33 24.74 4.55
CA GLY A 142 -15.80 25.41 5.74
C GLY A 142 -14.28 25.55 5.72
N ARG A 143 -13.75 26.41 6.59
CA ARG A 143 -12.29 26.58 6.72
C ARG A 143 -11.68 25.34 7.36
N ILE A 144 -10.68 24.76 6.70
CA ILE A 144 -10.04 23.53 7.17
C ILE A 144 -8.69 23.86 7.78
N VAL A 145 -8.45 23.32 8.98
CA VAL A 145 -7.20 23.43 9.70
C VAL A 145 -6.70 22.01 9.96
N ILE A 146 -5.47 21.72 9.58
CA ILE A 146 -4.81 20.43 9.84
C ILE A 146 -3.65 20.71 10.80
N PRO A 147 -3.87 20.59 12.13
CA PRO A 147 -2.89 21.01 13.11
C PRO A 147 -1.66 20.09 13.16
N ALA A 148 -1.86 18.80 12.94
CA ALA A 148 -0.79 17.81 12.92
C ALA A 148 -1.23 16.51 12.24
N CYS A 149 -0.38 16.02 11.33
CA CYS A 149 -0.46 14.66 10.80
C CYS A 149 0.92 14.02 11.03
N GLY A 150 0.98 12.85 11.66
CA GLY A 150 2.27 12.27 12.03
C GLY A 150 2.25 10.76 12.22
N SER A 151 3.44 10.18 12.41
CA SER A 151 3.63 8.77 12.75
C SER A 151 4.06 8.58 14.22
N PRO A 152 3.20 8.82 15.22
CA PRO A 152 3.48 8.28 16.53
C PRO A 152 3.50 6.75 16.43
N ARG A 153 4.34 6.10 17.25
CA ARG A 153 4.16 4.66 17.51
C ARG A 153 2.78 4.46 18.13
N LEU A 154 1.77 4.20 17.30
CA LEU A 154 0.53 3.58 17.75
C LEU A 154 0.90 2.15 18.12
N ILE A 155 1.12 1.91 19.42
CA ILE A 155 1.33 0.56 19.94
C ILE A 155 -0.04 -0.13 19.94
N CYS A 156 -0.45 -0.66 18.80
CA CYS A 156 -1.62 -1.52 18.73
C CYS A 156 -1.16 -2.93 19.12
N ARG A 157 -1.35 -3.33 20.40
CA ARG A 157 -1.30 -4.76 20.74
C ARG A 157 -2.46 -5.46 20.02
N LYS A 158 -2.22 -6.62 19.40
CA LYS A 158 -3.27 -7.42 18.75
C LYS A 158 -4.44 -7.60 19.74
N GLY A 159 -5.63 -7.17 19.36
CA GLY A 159 -6.86 -7.33 20.16
C GLY A 159 -7.21 -6.17 21.12
N THR A 160 -6.46 -5.06 21.13
CA THR A 160 -6.80 -3.86 21.93
C THR A 160 -6.92 -2.60 21.08
N PRO A 161 -7.78 -1.63 21.45
CA PRO A 161 -7.85 -0.32 20.79
C PRO A 161 -6.48 0.37 20.74
N CYS A 162 -6.16 1.01 19.61
CA CYS A 162 -4.92 1.76 19.49
C CYS A 162 -4.97 3.01 20.37
N VAL A 163 -4.04 3.13 21.32
CA VAL A 163 -4.03 4.22 22.31
C VAL A 163 -3.12 5.35 21.82
N ARG A 164 -3.57 6.60 22.01
CA ARG A 164 -2.79 7.81 21.77
C ARG A 164 -1.46 7.75 22.54
N PRO A 165 -0.30 7.89 21.89
CA PRO A 165 0.93 8.10 22.64
C PRO A 165 0.88 9.44 23.37
N ALA A 166 1.39 9.45 24.60
CA ALA A 166 1.48 10.66 25.41
C ALA A 166 2.18 11.77 24.60
N LYS A 167 1.62 12.98 24.62
CA LYS A 167 2.34 14.16 24.12
C LYS A 167 3.66 14.24 24.89
N PRO A 168 4.82 14.44 24.24
CA PRO A 168 6.01 14.86 24.98
C PRO A 168 5.67 16.17 25.71
N PRO A 169 6.16 16.36 26.95
CA PRO A 169 5.99 17.63 27.65
C PRO A 169 6.61 18.75 26.80
N VAL A 170 5.92 19.90 26.82
CA VAL A 170 6.32 21.13 26.11
C VAL A 170 7.63 21.64 26.69
#